data_AF-A0A954MQQ3-F1
#
_entry.id   AF-A0A954MQQ3-F1
#
_cell.length_a   1.000
_cell.length_b   1.000
_cell.length_c   1.000
_cell.angle_alpha   90.00
_cell.angle_beta   90.00
_cell.angle_gamma   90.00
#
_symmetry.space_group_name_H-M   'P 1'
#
loop_
_entity.id
_entity.type
_entity.pdbx_description
1 polymer ?
#
loop_
_entity_poly.entity_id
_entity_poly.type
_entity_poly.pdbx_seq_one_letter_code
_entity_poly.pdbx_strand_id
1 'polypeptide(L)' 'AVDGERVKSAAEFLGIIENKKPGDIVELTILRDAQPARVRVTLGDDTSGPEDSRRF' A
#
# COMPACT_ATOMS: atom_id res chain seq x y z
N ALA A 1 6.10 -5.26 5.14
CA ALA A 1 6.07 -6.33 4.12
C ALA A 1 4.88 -6.10 3.21
N VAL A 2 4.98 -6.48 1.95
CA VAL A 2 3.92 -6.34 0.94
C VAL A 2 3.62 -7.73 0.41
N ASP A 3 2.40 -8.22 0.60
CA ASP A 3 1.97 -9.58 0.23
C ASP A 3 2.91 -10.70 0.72
N GLY A 4 3.44 -10.53 1.93
CA GLY A 4 4.40 -11.46 2.54
C GLY A 4 5.85 -11.26 2.11
N GLU A 5 6.12 -10.41 1.11
CA GLU A 5 7.49 -10.06 0.71
C GLU A 5 8.09 -9.02 1.67
N ARG A 6 9.28 -9.31 2.18
CA ARG A 6 10.00 -8.40 3.07
C ARG A 6 10.51 -7.22 2.27
N VAL A 7 10.02 -6.04 2.63
CA VAL A 7 10.47 -4.78 2.07
C VAL A 7 11.54 -4.16 2.95
N LYS A 8 12.70 -3.83 2.37
CA LYS A 8 13.88 -3.31 3.06
C LYS A 8 14.09 -1.81 2.90
N SER A 9 13.54 -1.22 1.83
CA SER A 9 13.76 0.18 1.45
C SER A 9 12.52 0.80 0.81
N ALA A 10 12.41 2.14 0.88
CA ALA A 10 11.32 2.87 0.24
C ALA A 10 11.31 2.70 -1.30
N ALA A 11 12.47 2.61 -1.94
CA ALA A 11 12.55 2.37 -3.38
C ALA A 11 12.04 0.97 -3.79
N GLU A 12 12.29 -0.03 -2.96
CA GLU A 12 11.79 -1.39 -3.18
C GLU A 12 10.27 -1.45 -2.99
N PHE A 13 9.75 -0.76 -1.96
CA PHE A 13 8.32 -0.58 -1.78
C PHE A 13 7.67 0.03 -3.03
N LEU A 14 8.21 1.16 -3.51
CA LEU A 14 7.67 1.86 -4.65
C LEU A 14 7.66 0.97 -5.90
N GLY A 15 8.78 0.30 -6.20
CA GLY A 15 8.86 -0.62 -7.33
C GLY A 15 7.84 -1.75 -7.28
N ILE A 16 7.50 -2.28 -6.09
CA ILE A 16 6.45 -3.30 -5.94
C ILE A 16 5.08 -2.72 -6.28
N ILE A 17 4.77 -1.49 -5.83
CA ILE A 17 3.47 -0.85 -6.08
C ILE A 17 3.33 -0.44 -7.56
N GLU A 18 4.37 0.09 -8.19
CA GLU A 18 4.36 0.49 -9.60
C GLU A 18 4.12 -0.69 -10.57
N ASN A 19 4.44 -1.92 -10.15
CA ASN A 19 4.17 -3.12 -10.94
C ASN A 19 2.73 -3.65 -10.80
N LYS A 20 1.92 -3.06 -9.92
CA LYS A 20 0.53 -3.46 -9.68
C LYS A 20 -0.44 -2.53 -10.41
N LYS A 21 -1.69 -2.96 -10.52
CA LYS A 21 -2.73 -2.20 -11.23
C LYS A 21 -3.60 -1.43 -10.24
N PRO A 22 -4.14 -0.28 -10.64
CA PRO A 22 -5.23 0.36 -9.92
C PRO A 22 -6.37 -0.65 -9.66
N GLY A 23 -6.91 -0.65 -8.46
CA GLY A 23 -7.93 -1.61 -8.02
C GLY A 23 -7.38 -2.93 -7.46
N ASP A 24 -6.07 -3.21 -7.57
CA ASP A 24 -5.47 -4.37 -6.89
C ASP A 24 -5.61 -4.24 -5.38
N ILE A 25 -5.85 -5.37 -4.72
CA ILE A 25 -5.84 -5.45 -3.25
C ILE A 25 -4.46 -5.91 -2.82
N VAL A 26 -3.82 -5.12 -1.97
CA VAL A 26 -2.47 -5.38 -1.45
C VAL A 26 -2.54 -5.59 0.05
N GLU A 27 -1.93 -6.67 0.54
CA GLU A 27 -1.79 -6.90 1.98
C GLU A 27 -0.49 -6.27 2.50
N LEU A 28 -0.61 -5.21 3.29
CA LEU A 28 0.49 -4.55 3.96
C LEU A 28 0.65 -5.10 5.38
N THR A 29 1.85 -5.57 5.70
CA THR A 29 2.24 -5.79 7.10
C THR A 29 3.05 -4.60 7.57
N ILE A 30 2.49 -3.84 8.52
CA ILE A 30 3.09 -2.65 9.15
C ILE A 30 3.29 -2.89 10.64
N LEU A 31 4.13 -2.08 11.28
CA LEU A 31 4.20 -2.04 12.74
C LEU A 31 3.31 -0.92 13.25
N ARG A 32 2.38 -1.24 14.15
CA ARG A 32 1.53 -0.28 14.87
C ARG A 32 1.64 -0.61 16.35
N ASP A 33 2.01 0.36 17.17
CA ASP A 33 2.24 0.14 18.61
C ASP A 33 3.24 -0.99 18.91
N ALA A 34 4.34 -1.03 18.15
CA ALA A 34 5.34 -2.11 18.18
C ALA A 34 4.81 -3.53 17.85
N GLN A 35 3.56 -3.67 17.43
CA GLN A 35 2.96 -4.93 17.02
C GLN A 35 2.77 -4.99 15.49
N PRO A 36 3.03 -6.14 14.85
CA PRO A 36 2.75 -6.31 13.43
C PRO A 36 1.24 -6.37 13.18
N ALA A 37 0.75 -5.45 12.37
CA ALA A 37 -0.63 -5.39 11.89
C ALA A 37 -0.68 -5.66 10.38
N ARG A 38 -1.68 -6.42 9.94
CA ARG A 38 -1.96 -6.68 8.53
C ARG A 38 -3.15 -5.84 8.09
N VAL A 39 -2.97 -5.09 7.01
CA VAL A 39 -3.98 -4.19 6.45
C VAL A 39 -4.12 -4.50 4.97
N ARG A 40 -5.35 -4.67 4.50
CA ARG A 40 -5.64 -4.82 3.08
C ARG A 40 -6.07 -3.46 2.55
N VAL A 41 -5.37 -2.98 1.53
CA VAL A 41 -5.66 -1.70 0.87
C VAL A 41 -5.92 -1.95 -0.60
N THR A 42 -6.80 -1.15 -1.19
CA THR A 42 -7.03 -1.14 -2.63
C THR A 42 -6.16 -0.04 -3.24
N LEU A 43 -5.39 -0.36 -4.28
CA LEU A 43 -4.54 0.64 -4.94
C LEU A 43 -5.40 1.65 -5.71
N GLY A 44 -5.13 2.93 -5.49
CA GLY A 44 -5.67 4.01 -6.31
C GLY A 44 -5.00 4.06 -7.68
N ASP A 45 -5.64 4.75 -8.61
CA ASP A 45 -5.03 5.11 -9.88
C ASP A 45 -4.13 6.34 -9.70
N ASP A 46 -3.06 6.49 -10.48
CA ASP A 46 -2.17 7.66 -10.41
C ASP A 46 -2.91 8.98 -10.72
N THR A 47 -4.04 8.91 -11.44
CA THR A 47 -4.94 10.05 -11.68
C THR A 47 -5.87 10.40 -10.51
N SER A 48 -5.80 9.68 -9.39
CA SER A 48 -6.52 10.04 -8.16
C SER A 48 -5.84 11.23 -7.47
N GLY A 49 -5.97 12.40 -8.11
CA GLY A 49 -5.83 13.72 -7.49
C GLY A 49 -6.88 13.94 -6.38
N PRO A 50 -6.89 15.13 -5.75
CA PRO A 50 -7.36 15.40 -4.36
C PRO A 50 -8.87 15.23 -4.05
N GLU A 51 -9.61 14.42 -4.80
CA GLU A 51 -11.07 14.29 -4.71
C GLU A 51 -11.55 13.27 -3.66
N ASP A 52 -10.72 12.28 -3.27
CA ASP A 52 -11.09 11.25 -2.27
C ASP A 52 -10.95 11.72 -0.81
N SER A 53 -10.37 12.90 -0.57
CA SER A 53 -10.17 13.44 0.79
C SER A 53 -11.42 14.08 1.42
N ARG A 54 -12.59 14.03 0.76
CA ARG A 54 -13.80 14.79 1.17
C ARG A 54 -15.02 13.94 1.49
N ARG A 55 -14.87 12.62 1.64
CA ARG A 55 -15.96 11.72 2.07
C ARG A 55 -15.70 11.13 3.45
N PHE A 56 -15.57 12.00 4.46
CA PHE A 56 -15.83 11.67 5.87
C PHE A 56 -16.49 12.86 6.55
#